data_AF-A0A7J9QWD2-F1
#
_entry.id   AF-A0A7J9QWD2-F1
#
_cell.length_a   1.000
_cell.length_b   1.000
_cell.length_c   1.000
_cell.angle_alpha   90.00
_cell.angle_beta   90.00
_cell.angle_gamma   90.00
#
_symmetry.space_group_name_H-M   'P 1'
#
loop_
_entity.id
_entity.type
_entity.pdbx_description
1 polymer ?
#
loop_
_entity_poly.entity_id
_entity_poly.type
_entity_poly.pdbx_seq_one_letter_code
_entity_poly.pdbx_strand_id
1 'polypeptide(L)'
;NKQMKIKVLEVSDENPPMKWKFGDRVKVTKILVTIKHLATQEVEEGEFDVEAIERELQEKRHYTSTNRWIPAEDIKNGYVVGSKHTRLISDASALDYIVF
;
A
#
# COMPACT_ATOMS: atom_id res chain seq x y z
N ASN A 1 4.38 12.84 16.93
CA ASN A 1 4.71 11.41 16.77
C ASN A 1 3.47 10.72 16.19
N LYS A 2 3.56 10.17 14.99
CA LYS A 2 2.42 9.51 14.30
C LYS A 2 2.74 8.03 14.13
N GLN A 3 1.75 7.17 14.28
CA GLN A 3 1.87 5.74 13.99
C GLN A 3 0.98 5.38 12.81
N MET A 4 1.52 4.64 11.87
CA MET A 4 0.79 4.20 10.69
C MET A 4 0.67 2.68 10.68
N LYS A 5 -0.50 2.20 10.26
CA LYS A 5 -0.74 0.80 9.93
C LYS A 5 -1.33 0.72 8.55
N ILE A 6 -0.87 -0.25 7.76
CA ILE A 6 -1.43 -0.54 6.45
C ILE A 6 -1.95 -1.96 6.47
N LYS A 7 -3.23 -2.11 6.15
CA LYS A 7 -3.90 -3.39 5.96
C LYS A 7 -4.15 -3.59 4.47
N VAL A 8 -3.85 -4.78 3.96
CA VAL A 8 -4.17 -5.19 2.60
C VAL A 8 -5.61 -5.68 2.57
N LEU A 9 -6.42 -5.11 1.67
CA LEU A 9 -7.82 -5.50 1.48
C LEU A 9 -7.96 -6.44 0.29
N GLU A 10 -7.35 -6.06 -0.84
CA GLU A 10 -7.42 -6.84 -2.08
C GLU A 10 -6.04 -7.01 -2.70
N VAL A 11 -5.88 -8.17 -3.32
CA VAL A 11 -4.68 -8.56 -4.05
C VAL A 11 -5.12 -9.06 -5.43
N SER A 12 -4.29 -8.83 -6.44
CA SER A 12 -4.59 -9.26 -7.80
C SER A 12 -4.37 -10.77 -7.93
N ASP A 13 -5.41 -11.49 -8.36
CA ASP A 13 -5.38 -12.92 -8.69
C ASP A 13 -4.88 -13.22 -10.13
N GLU A 14 -4.36 -12.21 -10.85
CA GLU A 14 -4.02 -12.33 -12.29
C GLU A 14 -2.93 -13.38 -12.60
N ASN A 15 -2.26 -13.94 -11.59
CA ASN A 15 -1.54 -15.20 -11.75
C ASN A 15 -1.80 -16.07 -10.53
N PRO A 16 -2.36 -17.29 -10.66
CA PRO A 16 -2.32 -18.26 -9.56
C PRO A 16 -0.85 -18.37 -9.13
N PRO A 17 -0.54 -18.40 -7.82
CA PRO A 17 0.84 -18.40 -7.36
C PRO A 17 1.51 -19.66 -7.90
N MET A 18 2.15 -19.50 -9.05
CA MET A 18 3.04 -20.48 -9.63
C MET A 18 4.15 -20.52 -8.61
N LYS A 19 4.09 -21.50 -7.69
CA LYS A 19 5.03 -21.72 -6.59
C LYS A 19 6.45 -21.61 -7.12
N TRP A 20 7.01 -20.41 -7.13
CA TRP A 20 8.36 -20.18 -7.60
C TRP A 20 9.27 -20.35 -6.41
N LYS A 21 10.44 -20.94 -6.65
CA LYS A 21 11.46 -21.28 -5.64
C LYS A 21 12.04 -20.06 -4.88
N PHE A 22 11.52 -18.87 -5.14
CA PHE A 22 11.81 -17.61 -4.46
C PHE A 22 10.48 -17.01 -4.03
N GLY A 23 10.31 -16.80 -2.72
CA GLY A 23 9.05 -16.53 -2.02
C GLY A 23 8.00 -15.74 -2.80
N ASP A 24 6.76 -16.24 -2.72
CA ASP A 24 5.60 -15.71 -3.42
C ASP A 24 5.45 -14.20 -3.18
N ARG A 25 5.48 -13.41 -4.26
CA ARG A 25 5.18 -11.97 -4.21
C ARG A 25 3.74 -11.76 -4.64
N VAL A 26 3.06 -10.91 -3.91
CA VAL A 26 1.65 -10.60 -4.12
C VAL A 26 1.54 -9.17 -4.62
N LYS A 27 0.78 -8.97 -5.70
CA LYS A 27 0.47 -7.65 -6.25
C LYS A 27 -0.74 -7.10 -5.49
N VAL A 28 -0.55 -6.01 -4.75
CA VAL A 28 -1.61 -5.37 -3.97
C VAL A 28 -2.41 -4.42 -4.85
N THR A 29 -3.74 -4.48 -4.75
CA THR A 29 -4.66 -3.60 -5.50
C THR A 29 -5.32 -2.59 -4.57
N LYS A 30 -5.78 -3.00 -3.39
CA LYS A 30 -6.47 -2.14 -2.42
C LYS A 30 -5.87 -2.24 -1.02
N ILE A 31 -5.68 -1.09 -0.38
CA ILE A 31 -5.15 -0.99 0.98
C ILE A 31 -6.04 -0.11 1.85
N LEU A 32 -6.07 -0.40 3.14
CA LEU A 32 -6.61 0.46 4.18
C LEU A 32 -5.44 1.01 5.00
N VAL A 33 -5.35 2.32 5.07
CA VAL A 33 -4.34 3.03 5.86
C VAL A 33 -5.01 3.58 7.10
N THR A 34 -4.43 3.29 8.26
CA THR A 34 -4.82 3.88 9.53
C THR A 34 -3.66 4.71 10.07
N ILE A 35 -3.86 6.00 10.26
CA ILE A 35 -2.90 6.92 10.85
C ILE A 35 -3.41 7.33 12.23
N LYS A 36 -2.62 7.02 13.26
CA LYS A 36 -2.90 7.39 14.64
C LYS A 36 -1.98 8.51 15.09
N HIS A 37 -2.58 9.62 15.48
CA HIS A 37 -1.88 10.76 16.05
C HIS A 37 -1.68 10.52 17.54
N LEU A 38 -0.43 10.29 17.99
CA LEU A 38 -0.16 9.99 19.41
C LEU A 38 -0.46 11.18 20.34
N ALA A 39 -0.44 12.40 19.80
CA ALA A 39 -0.68 13.62 20.56
C ALA A 39 -2.18 13.92 20.77
N THR A 40 -3.00 13.75 19.72
CA THR A 40 -4.44 14.08 19.76
C THR A 40 -5.32 12.85 19.97
N GLN A 41 -4.75 11.64 19.91
CA GLN A 41 -5.45 10.35 19.90
C GLN A 41 -6.42 10.17 18.72
N GLU A 42 -6.41 11.08 17.75
CA GLU A 42 -7.20 10.99 16.54
C GLU A 42 -6.70 9.83 15.67
N VAL A 43 -7.66 9.14 15.07
CA VAL A 43 -7.46 8.02 14.17
C VAL A 43 -8.08 8.39 12.84
N GLU A 44 -7.24 8.51 11.82
CA GLU A 44 -7.66 8.70 10.45
C GLU A 44 -7.59 7.36 9.73
N GLU A 45 -8.68 6.98 9.07
CA GLU A 45 -8.74 5.78 8.24
C GLU A 45 -9.07 6.19 6.81
N GLY A 46 -8.25 5.73 5.88
CA GLY A 46 -8.41 5.97 4.45
C GLY A 46 -8.30 4.67 3.68
N GLU A 47 -9.34 4.36 2.91
CA GLU A 47 -9.29 3.29 1.92
C GLU A 47 -8.70 3.84 0.63
N PHE A 48 -7.66 3.16 0.13
CA PHE A 48 -6.94 3.57 -1.06
C PHE A 48 -6.93 2.42 -2.07
N ASP A 49 -7.53 2.67 -3.22
CA ASP A 49 -7.38 1.84 -4.40
C ASP A 49 -6.08 2.22 -5.11
N VAL A 50 -5.03 1.45 -4.85
CA VAL A 50 -3.68 1.74 -5.34
C VAL A 50 -3.61 1.62 -6.86
N GLU A 51 -4.46 0.79 -7.46
CA GLU A 51 -4.52 0.65 -8.92
C GLU A 51 -5.12 1.88 -9.59
N ALA A 52 -6.22 2.40 -9.04
CA ALA A 52 -6.83 3.64 -9.53
C ALA A 52 -5.88 4.84 -9.34
N ILE A 53 -5.21 4.92 -8.18
CA ILE A 53 -4.24 5.97 -7.85
C ILE A 53 -3.03 5.91 -8.80
N GLU A 54 -2.52 4.71 -9.11
CA GLU A 54 -1.44 4.54 -10.09
C GLU A 54 -1.86 5.07 -11.47
N ARG A 55 -3.07 4.70 -11.94
CA ARG A 55 -3.59 5.16 -13.22
C ARG A 55 -3.71 6.69 -13.26
N GLU A 56 -4.25 7.29 -12.19
CA GLU A 56 -4.37 8.74 -12.07
C GLU A 56 -3.00 9.44 -12.04
N LEU A 57 -2.01 8.85 -11.36
CA LEU A 57 -0.64 9.37 -11.30
C LEU A 57 0.03 9.34 -12.69
N GLN A 58 -0.16 8.24 -13.44
CA GLN A 58 0.35 8.12 -14.81
C GLN A 58 -0.28 9.15 -15.75
N GLU A 59 -1.58 9.40 -15.60
CA GLU A 59 -2.32 10.38 -16.40
C GLU A 59 -1.91 11.83 -16.08
N LYS A 60 -1.81 12.20 -14.80
CA LYS A 60 -1.53 13.58 -14.38
C LYS A 60 -0.05 13.96 -14.42
N ARG A 61 0.84 13.04 -14.04
CA ARG A 61 2.25 13.37 -13.78
C ARG A 61 3.24 12.59 -14.62
N HIS A 62 2.80 11.66 -15.46
CA HIS A 62 3.64 10.84 -16.34
C HIS A 62 4.81 10.12 -15.62
N TYR A 63 4.69 9.91 -14.30
CA TYR A 63 5.64 9.12 -13.53
C TYR A 63 5.20 7.65 -13.50
N THR A 64 6.18 6.75 -13.49
CA THR A 64 5.92 5.30 -13.37
C THR A 64 5.76 4.93 -11.91
N SER A 65 4.79 4.05 -11.62
CA SER A 65 4.36 3.71 -10.27
C SER A 65 5.45 3.13 -9.39
N THR A 66 5.30 3.37 -8.09
CA THR A 66 6.07 2.68 -7.07
C THR A 66 5.70 1.20 -7.02
N ASN A 67 6.70 0.32 -6.98
CA ASN A 67 6.51 -1.13 -7.06
C ASN A 67 5.46 -1.68 -6.07
N ARG A 68 4.29 -2.12 -6.59
CA ARG A 68 3.15 -2.70 -5.85
C ARG A 68 3.34 -4.15 -5.36
N TRP A 69 4.46 -4.78 -5.72
CA TRP A 69 4.73 -6.16 -5.35
C TRP A 69 5.31 -6.26 -3.93
N ILE A 70 4.61 -6.96 -3.05
CA ILE A 70 5.04 -7.23 -1.68
C ILE A 70 5.26 -8.74 -1.51
N PRO A 71 6.41 -9.17 -0.95
CA PRO A 71 6.60 -10.55 -0.54
C PRO A 71 5.52 -10.98 0.45
N ALA A 72 4.90 -12.16 0.27
CA ALA A 72 3.87 -12.66 1.18
C ALA A 72 4.38 -12.78 2.64
N GLU A 73 5.68 -13.00 2.84
CA GLU A 73 6.35 -13.01 4.16
C GLU A 73 6.26 -11.66 4.90
N ASP A 74 6.17 -10.55 4.16
CA ASP A 74 6.06 -9.20 4.70
C ASP A 74 4.59 -8.81 4.99
N ILE A 75 3.63 -9.70 4.73
CA ILE A 75 2.22 -9.54 5.05
C ILE A 75 1.87 -10.47 6.22
N LYS A 76 1.73 -9.91 7.42
CA LYS A 76 1.39 -10.66 8.63
C LYS A 76 -0.04 -10.35 9.05
N ASN A 77 -0.91 -11.36 9.00
CA ASN A 77 -2.33 -11.24 9.35
C ASN A 77 -3.04 -10.10 8.57
N GLY A 78 -2.70 -9.94 7.29
CA GLY A 78 -3.22 -8.86 6.42
C GLY A 78 -2.60 -7.49 6.63
N TYR A 79 -1.63 -7.33 7.55
CA TYR A 79 -0.90 -6.07 7.74
C TYR A 79 0.49 -6.12 7.11
N VAL A 80 0.86 -5.03 6.45
CA VAL A 80 2.19 -4.88 5.83
C VAL A 80 3.20 -4.42 6.89
N VAL A 81 4.41 -5.00 6.87
CA VAL A 81 5.52 -4.57 7.72
C VAL A 81 5.89 -3.09 7.45
N GLY A 82 6.17 -2.34 8.51
CA GLY A 82 6.46 -0.89 8.46
C GLY A 82 7.55 -0.48 7.45
N SER A 83 8.55 -1.34 7.23
CA SER A 83 9.64 -1.08 6.27
C SER A 83 9.17 -1.00 4.81
N LYS A 84 7.97 -1.50 4.50
CA LYS A 84 7.39 -1.46 3.15
C LYS A 84 6.27 -0.42 3.02
N HIS A 85 5.91 0.29 4.09
CA HIS A 85 4.82 1.27 4.08
C HIS A 85 5.04 2.34 3.02
N THR A 86 6.21 2.97 3.02
CA THR A 86 6.56 4.04 2.07
C THR A 86 6.38 3.63 0.62
N ARG A 87 6.60 2.35 0.28
CA ARG A 87 6.45 1.88 -1.12
C ARG A 87 4.99 1.87 -1.58
N LEU A 88 4.05 1.52 -0.70
CA LEU A 88 2.64 1.46 -1.06
C LEU A 88 1.97 2.84 -1.08
N ILE A 89 2.45 3.76 -0.24
CA ILE A 89 1.81 5.06 -0.02
C ILE A 89 2.51 6.20 -0.75
N SER A 90 3.64 5.96 -1.39
CA SER A 90 4.37 6.98 -2.15
C SER A 90 3.49 7.59 -3.23
N ASP A 91 2.74 6.77 -3.98
CA ASP A 91 1.87 7.24 -5.05
C ASP A 91 0.69 8.06 -4.49
N ALA A 92 0.10 7.62 -3.38
CA ALA A 92 -0.96 8.35 -2.68
C ALA A 92 -0.45 9.68 -2.08
N SER A 93 0.76 9.69 -1.52
CA SER A 93 1.40 10.90 -1.00
C SER A 93 1.77 11.88 -2.11
N ALA A 94 2.18 11.40 -3.28
CA ALA A 94 2.50 12.24 -4.44
C ALA A 94 1.26 12.92 -5.07
N LEU A 95 0.08 12.36 -4.83
CA LEU A 95 -1.23 12.94 -5.18
C LEU A 95 -1.88 13.69 -4.02
N ASP A 96 -1.15 13.92 -2.93
CA ASP A 96 -1.59 14.63 -1.72
C ASP A 96 -2.79 13.96 -1.00
N TYR A 97 -3.04 12.66 -1.24
CA TYR A 97 -4.08 11.90 -0.54
C TYR A 97 -3.72 11.56 0.90
N ILE A 98 -2.42 11.53 1.22
CA ILE A 98 -1.92 11.25 2.57
C ILE A 98 -0.86 12.28 2.91
N VAL A 99 -1.05 12.98 4.03
CA VAL A 99 -0.11 13.97 4.57
C VAL A 99 0.51 13.45 5.87
N PHE A 100 1.83 13.27 5.86
CA PHE A 100 2.60 12.76 7.01
C PHE A 100 2.86 13.80 8.10
#